data_AF-A0A2V8HBX8-F1
#
_entry.id   AF-A0A2V8HBX8-F1
#
_cell.length_a   1.000
_cell.length_b   1.000
_cell.length_c   1.000
_cell.angle_alpha   90.00
_cell.angle_beta   90.00
_cell.angle_gamma   90.00
#
_symmetry.space_group_name_H-M   'P 1'
#
loop_
_entity.id
_entity.type
_entity.pdbx_description
1 polymer ?
#
loop_
_entity_poly.entity_id
_entity_poly.type
_entity_poly.pdbx_seq_one_letter_code
_entity_poly.pdbx_strand_id
1 'polypeptide(L)'
;MFGYADGWQEPEYNPETGRAWRWMSEEAVLWVRPASHDVTLTIDGESPLRYFDEAPIVTATVGAAEIARFKPSSDFVQRIVIPVRTLEQTAGRVVLRCSRFFVPGKNGQGDQRHLALRVYKVSVD
;
A
#
# COMPACT_ATOMS: atom_id res chain seq x y z
N MET A 1 10.38 11.11 4.60
CA MET A 1 10.12 10.17 5.72
C MET A 1 8.66 9.78 5.71
N PHE A 2 8.34 8.55 6.06
CA PHE A 2 6.96 8.07 6.15
C PHE A 2 6.77 7.16 7.37
N GLY A 3 5.51 6.84 7.68
CA GLY A 3 5.12 5.84 8.65
C GLY A 3 3.94 5.01 8.14
N TYR A 4 3.93 3.72 8.47
CA TYR A 4 2.75 2.87 8.31
C TYR A 4 1.73 3.23 9.40
N ALA A 5 0.49 3.49 9.00
CA ALA A 5 -0.62 3.75 9.92
C ALA A 5 -1.68 2.64 9.76
N ASP A 6 -2.96 2.99 9.87
CA ASP A 6 -4.08 2.04 9.80
C ASP A 6 -4.06 1.20 8.51
N GLY A 7 -4.52 -0.04 8.59
CA GLY A 7 -4.64 -0.96 7.43
C GLY A 7 -3.34 -1.62 6.97
N TRP A 8 -2.22 -1.39 7.66
CA TRP A 8 -0.99 -2.15 7.46
C TRP A 8 -0.87 -3.26 8.51
N GLN A 9 -0.70 -4.49 8.04
CA GLN A 9 -0.46 -5.63 8.92
C GLN A 9 0.99 -5.63 9.44
N GLU A 10 1.23 -6.38 10.51
CA GLU A 10 2.57 -6.58 11.06
C GLU A 10 3.54 -7.12 10.01
N PRO A 11 4.85 -6.78 10.13
CA PRO A 11 5.83 -7.22 9.16
C PRO A 11 6.06 -8.72 9.30
N GLU A 12 6.09 -9.39 8.15
CA GLU A 12 6.43 -10.80 8.03
C GLU A 12 7.82 -10.93 7.40
N TYR A 13 8.50 -12.04 7.66
CA TYR A 13 9.87 -12.28 7.23
C TYR A 13 10.08 -13.73 6.81
N ASN A 14 10.73 -13.93 5.66
CA ASN A 14 11.16 -15.23 5.20
C ASN A 14 12.69 -15.36 5.42
N PRO A 15 13.14 -16.24 6.34
CA PRO A 15 14.56 -16.39 6.65
C PRO A 15 15.38 -17.04 5.54
N GLU A 16 14.76 -17.84 4.67
CA GLU A 16 15.46 -18.50 3.56
C GLU A 16 15.82 -17.51 2.46
N THR A 17 14.94 -16.53 2.21
CA THR A 17 15.15 -15.51 1.17
C THR A 17 15.66 -14.18 1.70
N GLY A 18 15.69 -14.01 3.03
CA GLY A 18 16.05 -12.76 3.69
C GLY A 18 15.09 -11.60 3.42
N ARG A 19 13.87 -11.87 2.91
CA ARG A 19 12.91 -10.84 2.52
C ARG A 19 11.87 -10.60 3.61
N ALA A 20 11.66 -9.32 3.92
CA ALA A 20 10.54 -8.86 4.73
C ALA A 20 9.44 -8.27 3.84
N TRP A 21 8.20 -8.34 4.30
CA TRP A 21 7.06 -7.67 3.68
C TRP A 21 6.03 -7.25 4.72
N ARG A 22 5.11 -6.40 4.30
CA ARG A 22 3.85 -6.13 5.01
C ARG A 22 2.69 -6.40 4.08
N TRP A 23 1.58 -6.85 4.66
CA TRP A 23 0.31 -6.87 3.96
C TRP A 23 -0.40 -5.54 4.14
N MET A 24 -0.86 -4.98 3.03
CA MET A 24 -1.85 -3.92 3.00
C MET A 24 -3.25 -4.54 3.01
N SER A 25 -4.15 -4.01 3.82
CA SER A 25 -5.60 -4.28 3.73
C SER A 25 -6.22 -3.58 2.53
N GLU A 26 -7.52 -3.79 2.29
CA GLU A 26 -8.27 -3.15 1.19
C GLU A 26 -8.26 -1.62 1.27
N GLU A 27 -8.06 -1.07 2.46
CA GLU A 27 -7.76 0.33 2.70
C GLU A 27 -6.60 0.41 3.70
N ALA A 28 -5.60 1.23 3.40
CA ALA A 28 -4.47 1.47 4.28
C ALA A 28 -3.97 2.90 4.19
N VAL A 29 -3.37 3.38 5.27
CA VAL A 29 -2.89 4.76 5.40
C VAL A 29 -1.39 4.77 5.56
N LEU A 30 -0.73 5.58 4.74
CA LEU A 30 0.63 6.02 4.99
C LEU A 30 0.58 7.45 5.53
N TRP A 31 1.35 7.71 6.58
CA TRP A 31 1.69 9.07 6.95
C TRP A 31 2.97 9.45 6.24
N VAL A 32 2.97 10.53 5.48
CA VAL A 32 4.13 11.09 4.80
C VAL A 32 4.47 12.41 5.47
N ARG A 33 5.72 12.56 5.92
CA ARG A 33 6.17 13.79 6.57
C ARG A 33 5.97 14.98 5.62
N PRO A 34 5.37 16.09 6.09
CA PRO A 34 5.31 17.32 5.30
C PRO A 34 6.69 17.75 4.80
N ALA A 35 6.76 18.12 3.53
CA ALA A 35 7.95 18.57 2.84
C ALA A 35 7.73 19.98 2.26
N SER A 36 8.80 20.63 1.82
CA SER A 36 8.74 21.95 1.15
C SER A 36 8.64 21.84 -0.37
N HIS A 37 8.55 20.63 -0.90
CA HIS A 37 8.53 20.29 -2.32
C HIS A 37 7.67 19.05 -2.53
N ASP A 38 7.30 18.80 -3.79
CA ASP A 38 6.62 17.57 -4.18
C ASP A 38 7.52 16.37 -3.87
N VAL A 39 6.94 15.32 -3.30
CA VAL A 39 7.69 14.11 -2.94
C VAL A 39 7.26 12.93 -3.79
N THR A 40 8.15 11.96 -3.98
CA THR A 40 7.82 10.72 -4.69
C THR A 40 7.66 9.58 -3.70
N LEU A 41 6.43 9.08 -3.56
CA LEU A 41 6.14 7.83 -2.88
C LEU A 41 6.43 6.66 -3.85
N THR A 42 7.31 5.76 -3.44
CA THR A 42 7.59 4.52 -4.16
C THR A 42 7.07 3.33 -3.36
N ILE A 43 6.33 2.43 -4.03
CA ILE A 43 5.80 1.19 -3.47
C ILE A 43 6.33 0.02 -4.31
N ASP A 44 7.08 -0.87 -3.69
CA ASP A 44 7.58 -2.12 -4.28
C ASP A 44 6.76 -3.29 -3.73
N GLY A 45 6.12 -4.05 -4.62
CA GLY A 45 5.20 -5.10 -4.24
C GLY A 45 5.19 -6.29 -5.19
N GLU A 46 4.59 -7.37 -4.70
CA GLU A 46 4.41 -8.61 -5.45
C GLU A 46 3.18 -8.53 -6.35
N SER A 47 3.22 -9.23 -7.49
CA SER A 47 2.06 -9.44 -8.36
C SER A 47 0.86 -9.96 -7.56
N PRO A 48 -0.27 -9.22 -7.52
CA PRO A 48 -1.49 -9.72 -6.90
C PRO A 48 -2.14 -10.88 -7.64
N LEU A 49 -1.72 -11.17 -8.88
CA LEU A 49 -2.19 -12.33 -9.64
C LEU A 49 -1.78 -13.68 -9.02
N ARG A 50 -0.93 -13.67 -7.99
CA ARG A 50 -0.67 -14.85 -7.15
C ARG A 50 -1.84 -15.19 -6.22
N TYR A 51 -2.74 -14.23 -5.99
CA TYR A 51 -3.85 -14.34 -5.04
C TYR A 51 -5.22 -14.13 -5.68
N PHE A 52 -5.27 -13.43 -6.83
CA PHE A 52 -6.51 -13.07 -7.51
C PHE A 52 -6.48 -13.50 -8.98
N ASP A 53 -7.65 -13.85 -9.52
CA ASP A 53 -7.79 -14.21 -10.95
C ASP A 53 -7.63 -13.02 -11.90
N GLU A 54 -7.72 -11.79 -11.39
CA GLU A 54 -7.47 -10.56 -12.15
C GLU A 54 -6.74 -9.51 -11.32
N ALA A 55 -6.03 -8.61 -12.00
CA ALA A 55 -5.30 -7.53 -11.37
C ALA A 55 -6.27 -6.54 -10.69
N PRO A 56 -6.13 -6.26 -9.39
CA PRO A 56 -7.00 -5.32 -8.70
C PRO A 56 -6.73 -3.88 -9.17
N ILE A 57 -7.71 -3.01 -8.95
CA ILE A 57 -7.52 -1.56 -9.06
C ILE A 57 -6.97 -1.07 -7.73
N VAL A 58 -5.84 -0.37 -7.79
CA VAL A 58 -5.25 0.33 -6.65
C VAL A 58 -5.37 1.83 -6.89
N THR A 59 -5.88 2.57 -5.91
CA THR A 59 -5.92 4.03 -5.92
C THR A 59 -5.15 4.60 -4.75
N ALA A 60 -4.55 5.77 -4.96
CA ALA A 60 -3.94 6.57 -3.92
C ALA A 60 -4.63 7.94 -3.88
N THR A 61 -5.06 8.34 -2.69
CA THR A 61 -5.73 9.63 -2.47
C THR A 61 -5.06 10.41 -1.36
N VAL A 62 -5.06 11.73 -1.47
CA VAL A 62 -4.66 12.64 -0.39
C VAL A 62 -5.81 13.63 -0.19
N GLY A 63 -6.51 13.48 0.92
CA GLY A 63 -7.80 14.15 1.12
C GLY A 63 -8.83 13.62 0.11
N ALA A 64 -9.45 14.51 -0.66
CA ALA A 64 -10.41 14.15 -1.71
C ALA A 64 -9.77 13.93 -3.09
N ALA A 65 -8.48 14.24 -3.26
CA ALA A 65 -7.81 14.16 -4.56
C ALA A 65 -7.24 12.75 -4.79
N GLU A 66 -7.62 12.11 -5.91
CA GLU A 66 -6.94 10.93 -6.42
C GLU A 66 -5.62 11.36 -7.09
N ILE A 67 -4.50 10.90 -6.55
CA ILE A 67 -3.15 11.22 -7.04
C ILE A 67 -2.53 10.08 -7.85
N ALA A 68 -3.08 8.87 -7.75
CA ALA A 68 -2.72 7.75 -8.61
C ALA A 68 -3.83 6.71 -8.70
N ARG A 69 -3.85 6.01 -9.84
CA ARG A 69 -4.66 4.81 -10.09
C ARG A 69 -3.88 3.86 -10.98
N PHE A 70 -3.75 2.60 -10.56
CA PHE A 70 -2.98 1.59 -11.29
C PHE A 70 -3.57 0.18 -11.10
N LYS A 71 -3.16 -0.75 -11.96
CA LYS A 71 -3.57 -2.16 -11.94
C LYS A 71 -2.34 -3.06 -12.02
N PRO A 72 -1.71 -3.41 -10.89
CA PRO A 72 -0.50 -4.23 -10.92
C PRO A 72 -0.82 -5.67 -11.33
N SER A 73 -0.28 -6.10 -12.47
CA SER A 73 -0.44 -7.45 -13.04
C SER A 73 0.86 -8.28 -13.03
N SER A 74 1.93 -7.72 -12.47
CA SER A 74 3.23 -8.35 -12.26
C SER A 74 3.84 -7.79 -10.96
N ASP A 75 4.98 -8.32 -10.52
CA ASP A 75 5.76 -7.67 -9.47
C ASP A 75 6.06 -6.23 -9.91
N PHE A 76 5.85 -5.26 -9.02
CA PHE A 76 5.70 -3.87 -9.42
C PHE A 76 6.50 -2.91 -8.54
N VAL A 77 6.95 -1.82 -9.16
CA VAL A 77 7.48 -0.64 -8.47
C VAL A 77 6.64 0.55 -8.92
N GLN A 78 5.66 0.93 -8.12
CA GLN A 78 4.79 2.07 -8.42
C GLN A 78 5.41 3.34 -7.83
N ARG A 79 5.58 4.36 -8.66
CA ARG A 79 5.97 5.71 -8.24
C ARG A 79 4.77 6.63 -8.31
N ILE A 80 4.56 7.42 -7.27
CA ILE A 80 3.42 8.32 -7.11
C ILE A 80 3.97 9.67 -6.67
N VAL A 81 3.78 10.69 -7.49
CA VAL A 81 4.11 12.07 -7.10
C VAL A 81 3.00 12.59 -6.19
N ILE A 82 3.39 13.08 -5.02
CA ILE A 82 2.49 13.72 -4.07
C ILE A 82 2.76 15.23 -4.08
N PRO A 83 1.83 16.05 -4.58
CA PRO A 83 2.00 17.49 -4.58
C PRO A 83 2.11 18.04 -3.15
N VAL A 84 3.05 18.96 -2.93
CA VAL A 84 3.33 19.55 -1.61
C VAL A 84 2.07 20.17 -0.97
N ARG A 85 1.26 20.87 -1.78
CA ARG A 85 0.04 21.53 -1.32
C ARG A 85 -0.97 20.54 -0.73
N THR A 86 -1.01 19.31 -1.25
CA THR A 86 -1.96 18.29 -0.80
C THR A 86 -1.49 17.65 0.52
N LEU A 87 -0.18 17.52 0.73
CA LEU A 87 0.39 17.03 2.00
C LEU A 87 0.10 17.99 3.16
N GLU A 88 0.28 19.29 2.95
CA GLU A 88 0.03 20.31 3.97
C GLU A 88 -1.44 20.31 4.43
N GLN A 89 -2.37 20.22 3.49
CA GLN A 89 -3.82 20.25 3.74
C GLN A 89 -4.34 19.00 4.47
N THR A 90 -3.59 17.90 4.46
CA THR A 90 -4.06 16.59 4.95
C THR A 90 -3.20 16.03 6.08
N ALA A 91 -2.32 16.88 6.64
CA ALA A 91 -1.32 16.48 7.64
C ALA A 91 -0.50 15.25 7.20
N GLY A 92 -0.24 15.13 5.90
CA GLY A 92 0.56 14.06 5.33
C GLY A 92 -0.15 12.71 5.16
N ARG A 93 -1.48 12.63 5.29
CA ARG A 93 -2.22 11.36 5.15
C ARG A 93 -2.42 10.97 3.69
N VAL A 94 -1.80 9.88 3.28
CA VAL A 94 -2.01 9.23 1.98
C VAL A 94 -2.81 7.96 2.21
N VAL A 95 -3.99 7.87 1.60
CA VAL A 95 -4.85 6.69 1.69
C VAL A 95 -4.70 5.87 0.41
N LEU A 96 -4.32 4.61 0.58
CA LEU A 96 -4.27 3.61 -0.48
C LEU A 96 -5.52 2.74 -0.37
N ARG A 97 -6.16 2.45 -1.50
CA ARG A 97 -7.28 1.49 -1.57
C ARG A 97 -7.01 0.46 -2.65
N CYS A 98 -7.39 -0.78 -2.37
CA CYS A 98 -7.31 -1.90 -3.30
C CYS A 98 -8.71 -2.48 -3.47
N SER A 99 -9.14 -2.67 -4.72
CA SER A 99 -10.50 -3.15 -5.02
C SER A 99 -10.73 -4.63 -4.70
N ARG A 100 -9.69 -5.37 -4.29
CA ARG A 100 -9.75 -6.80 -3.94
C ARG A 100 -8.92 -7.07 -2.71
N PHE A 101 -9.41 -7.98 -1.88
CA PHE A 101 -8.71 -8.59 -0.76
C PHE A 101 -9.20 -10.02 -0.58
N PHE A 102 -8.46 -10.84 0.15
CA PHE A 102 -8.91 -12.14 0.61
C PHE A 102 -8.68 -12.28 2.11
N VAL A 103 -9.38 -13.23 2.72
CA VAL A 103 -9.18 -13.65 4.11
C VAL A 103 -8.69 -15.09 4.09
N PRO A 104 -7.50 -15.42 4.63
CA PRO A 104 -6.97 -16.78 4.56
C PRO A 104 -7.80 -17.82 5.34
N GLY A 105 -8.36 -17.40 6.48
CA GLY A 105 -9.20 -18.23 7.32
C GLY A 105 -10.55 -18.56 6.68
N LYS A 106 -11.19 -19.63 7.15
CA LYS A 106 -12.50 -20.10 6.67
C LYS A 106 -13.50 -20.18 7.81
N ASN A 107 -14.73 -19.74 7.58
CA ASN A 107 -15.85 -19.82 8.53
C ASN A 107 -15.51 -19.24 9.93
N GLY A 108 -14.78 -18.11 9.97
CA GLY A 108 -14.36 -17.47 11.22
C GLY A 108 -13.23 -18.17 11.97
N GLN A 109 -12.63 -19.22 11.40
CA GLN A 109 -11.47 -19.92 11.98
C GLN A 109 -10.19 -19.60 11.20
N GLY A 110 -9.08 -19.46 11.92
CA GLY A 110 -7.76 -19.12 11.36
C GLY A 110 -7.53 -17.63 11.18
N ASP A 111 -6.60 -17.26 10.30
CA ASP A 111 -6.22 -15.87 10.03
C ASP A 111 -7.38 -15.08 9.39
N GLN A 112 -7.92 -14.12 10.14
CA GLN A 112 -9.04 -13.27 9.69
C GLN A 112 -8.58 -11.94 9.09
N ARG A 113 -7.29 -11.74 8.86
CA ARG A 113 -6.78 -10.49 8.28
C ARG A 113 -7.26 -10.33 6.85
N HIS A 114 -7.62 -9.10 6.49
CA HIS A 114 -7.88 -8.72 5.10
C HIS A 114 -6.55 -8.44 4.42
N LEU A 115 -6.19 -9.30 3.45
CA LEU A 115 -4.94 -9.24 2.73
C LEU A 115 -5.20 -8.82 1.28
N ALA A 116 -4.77 -7.61 0.91
CA ALA A 116 -5.01 -7.03 -0.41
C ALA A 116 -3.74 -6.98 -1.27
N LEU A 117 -2.66 -6.37 -0.77
CA LEU A 117 -1.38 -6.26 -1.48
C LEU A 117 -0.22 -6.67 -0.58
N ARG A 118 0.69 -7.48 -1.10
CA ARG A 118 1.96 -7.80 -0.43
C ARG A 118 3.03 -6.80 -0.86
N VAL A 119 3.47 -5.98 0.08
CA VAL A 119 4.40 -4.86 -0.15
C VAL A 119 5.74 -5.17 0.50
N TYR A 120 6.81 -5.18 -0.29
CA TYR A 120 8.17 -5.41 0.18
C TYR A 120 8.80 -4.14 0.74
N LYS A 121 8.55 -3.01 0.10
CA LYS A 121 9.17 -1.75 0.47
C LYS A 121 8.28 -0.56 0.15
N VAL A 122 8.30 0.41 1.05
CA VAL A 122 7.83 1.78 0.80
C VAL A 122 9.01 2.72 1.00
N SER A 123 9.15 3.73 0.14
CA SER A 123 10.07 4.85 0.34
C SER A 123 9.44 6.17 -0.09
N VAL A 124 9.94 7.26 0.47
CA VAL A 124 9.57 8.63 0.09
C VAL A 124 10.85 9.42 -0.11
N ASP A 125 11.03 9.93 -1.32
CA ASP A 125 12.13 10.79 -1.73
C ASP A 125 11.66 12.24 -1.94
#